data_AF-A0A1C5FMW1-F1
#
_entry.id   AF-A0A1C5FMW1-F1
#
_cell.length_a   1.000
_cell.length_b   1.000
_cell.length_c   1.000
_cell.angle_alpha   90.00
_cell.angle_beta   90.00
_cell.angle_gamma   90.00
#
_symmetry.space_group_name_H-M   'P 1'
#
loop_
_entity.id
_entity.type
_entity.pdbx_description
1 polymer ?
#
loop_
_entity_poly.entity_id
_entity_poly.type
_entity_poly.pdbx_seq_one_letter_code
_entity_poly.pdbx_strand_id
1 'polypeptide(L)' 'MPVMIVTGTGTEIGKTVVTAAVAAAALARGRTVAVLKPAQTGIGLDGPGDAAEVVRLAGPLTAAELARFPEP' A
#
# COMPACT_ATOMS: atom_id res chain seq x y z
N MET A 1 -14.50 -2.12 12.63
CA MET A 1 -13.37 -2.30 11.70
C MET A 1 -12.67 -0.96 11.58
N PRO A 2 -11.48 -0.76 12.16
CA PRO A 2 -10.80 0.54 12.12
C PRO A 2 -10.23 0.81 10.72
N VAL A 3 -10.22 2.08 10.31
CA VAL A 3 -9.55 2.55 9.08
C VAL A 3 -8.37 3.43 9.49
N MET A 4 -7.21 3.18 8.89
CA MET A 4 -6.01 4.00 9.08
C MET A 4 -5.60 4.61 7.75
N ILE A 5 -5.37 5.91 7.75
CA ILE A 5 -4.88 6.64 6.58
C ILE A 5 -3.40 6.96 6.81
N VAL A 6 -2.54 6.51 5.91
CA VAL A 6 -1.11 6.85 5.91
C VAL A 6 -0.92 8.05 4.97
N THR A 7 -0.65 9.21 5.56
CA THR A 7 -0.30 10.44 4.83
C THR A 7 1.19 10.74 4.97
N GLY A 8 1.70 11.71 4.21
CA GLY A 8 3.08 12.16 4.33
C GLY A 8 3.29 13.55 3.72
N THR A 9 4.40 14.18 4.09
CA THR A 9 4.76 15.56 3.72
C THR A 9 5.25 15.72 2.28
N GLY A 10 5.38 14.63 1.52
CA GLY A 10 5.89 14.64 0.15
C GLY A 10 5.81 13.26 -0.52
N THR A 11 6.40 13.17 -1.72
CA THR A 11 6.58 11.92 -2.48
C THR A 11 7.83 11.19 -1.98
N GLU A 12 7.92 9.88 -2.24
CA GLU A 12 9.12 9.06 -1.98
C GLU A 12 9.68 9.03 -0.53
N ILE A 13 8.99 9.64 0.44
CA ILE A 13 9.39 9.67 1.86
C ILE A 13 9.04 8.38 2.65
N GLY A 14 8.75 7.27 1.98
CA GLY A 14 8.52 5.97 2.64
C GLY A 14 7.08 5.66 3.09
N LYS A 15 6.05 6.35 2.57
CA LYS A 15 4.63 6.05 2.89
C LYS A 15 4.26 4.57 2.65
N THR A 16 4.72 4.00 1.54
CA THR A 16 4.47 2.60 1.17
C THR A 16 5.13 1.64 2.17
N VAL A 17 6.36 1.92 2.58
CA VAL A 17 7.09 1.14 3.60
C VAL A 17 6.41 1.21 4.96
N VAL A 18 5.96 2.40 5.38
CA VAL A 18 5.20 2.58 6.63
C VAL A 18 3.88 1.79 6.59
N THR A 19 3.18 1.83 5.45
CA THR A 19 1.95 1.06 5.25
C THR A 19 2.22 -0.44 5.38
N ALA A 20 3.28 -0.95 4.77
CA ALA A 20 3.68 -2.35 4.87
C ALA A 20 4.05 -2.74 6.31
N ALA A 21 4.79 -1.90 7.03
CA ALA A 21 5.17 -2.17 8.42
C ALA A 21 3.95 -2.26 9.35
N VAL A 22 2.98 -1.34 9.20
CA VAL A 22 1.72 -1.39 9.96
C VAL A 22 0.91 -2.64 9.60
N ALA A 23 0.81 -2.97 8.31
CA ALA A 23 0.11 -4.16 7.85
C ALA A 23 0.75 -5.44 8.41
N ALA A 24 2.07 -5.59 8.31
CA ALA A 24 2.82 -6.71 8.85
C ALA A 24 2.62 -6.86 10.36
N ALA A 25 2.68 -5.75 11.11
CA ALA A 25 2.45 -5.76 12.55
C ALA A 25 1.02 -6.16 12.93
N ALA A 26 0.03 -5.82 12.12
CA ALA A 26 -1.36 -6.23 12.32
C ALA A 26 -1.56 -7.72 11.97
N LEU A 27 -0.98 -8.19 10.86
CA LEU A 27 -0.99 -9.60 10.46
C LEU A 27 -0.32 -10.48 11.52
N ALA A 28 0.84 -10.07 12.06
CA ALA A 28 1.54 -10.77 13.13
C ALA A 28 0.72 -10.89 14.43
N ARG A 29 -0.32 -10.06 14.59
CA ARG A 29 -1.29 -10.13 15.70
C ARG A 29 -2.56 -10.91 15.34
N GLY A 30 -2.54 -11.67 14.26
CA GLY A 30 -3.66 -12.50 13.81
C GLY A 30 -4.84 -11.72 13.23
N ARG A 31 -4.64 -10.47 12.82
CA ARG A 31 -5.71 -9.65 12.21
C ARG A 31 -5.82 -9.91 10.72
N THR A 32 -7.03 -9.83 10.21
CA THR A 32 -7.26 -9.67 8.77
C THR A 32 -6.97 -8.21 8.39
N VAL A 33 -6.24 -8.01 7.29
CA VAL A 33 -5.81 -6.68 6.83
C VAL A 33 -6.15 -6.54 5.35
N ALA A 34 -6.65 -5.36 4.99
CA ALA A 34 -6.79 -4.94 3.61
C ALA A 34 -6.01 -3.64 3.39
N VAL A 35 -5.33 -3.52 2.26
CA VAL A 35 -4.57 -2.32 1.86
C VAL A 35 -5.15 -1.81 0.55
N LEU A 36 -5.47 -0.52 0.53
CA LEU A 36 -6.03 0.16 -0.62
C LEU A 36 -5.09 1.29 -1.07
N LYS A 37 -4.73 1.27 -2.34
CA LYS A 37 -4.12 2.39 -3.05
C LYS A 37 -5.16 3.00 -4.00
N PRO A 38 -5.88 4.05 -3.60
CA PRO A 38 -6.99 4.56 -4.40
C PRO A 38 -6.54 5.15 -5.76
N ALA A 39 -5.36 5.76 -5.80
CA ALA A 39 -4.77 6.31 -7.02
C ALA A 39 -3.26 6.10 -7.00
N GLN A 40 -2.73 5.49 -8.06
CA GLN A 40 -1.30 5.29 -8.31
C GLN A 40 -0.86 6.20 -9.47
N THR A 41 0.19 7.00 -9.25
CA THR A 41 0.80 7.83 -10.30
C THR A 41 2.23 7.35 -10.60
N GLY A 42 2.78 7.73 -11.76
CA GLY A 42 4.20 7.55 -12.10
C GLY A 42 4.67 6.09 -12.28
N ILE A 43 3.75 5.11 -12.30
CA ILE A 43 4.04 3.70 -12.58
C ILE A 43 3.22 3.29 -13.79
N GLY A 44 3.89 2.71 -14.80
CA GLY A 44 3.24 2.18 -16.00
C GLY A 44 2.21 1.09 -15.67
N LEU A 45 1.32 0.79 -16.63
CA LEU A 45 0.19 -0.13 -16.42
C LEU A 45 0.64 -1.52 -15.92
N ASP A 46 1.85 -1.96 -16.27
CA ASP A 46 2.37 -3.30 -15.93
C ASP A 46 3.34 -3.31 -14.74
N GLY A 47 3.72 -2.13 -14.20
CA GLY A 47 4.67 -2.05 -13.08
C GLY A 47 4.02 -2.43 -11.74
N PRO A 48 4.76 -3.02 -10.78
CA PRO A 48 4.23 -3.26 -9.43
C PRO A 48 3.92 -1.92 -8.76
N GLY A 49 2.65 -1.71 -8.41
CA GLY A 49 2.21 -0.50 -7.71
C GLY A 49 2.45 -0.57 -6.19
N ASP A 50 2.14 0.51 -5.47
CA ASP A 50 2.33 0.58 -4.02
C ASP A 50 1.58 -0.54 -3.27
N ALA A 51 0.40 -0.93 -3.74
CA ALA A 51 -0.37 -2.02 -3.13
C ALA A 51 0.35 -3.38 -3.27
N ALA A 52 0.96 -3.64 -4.44
CA ALA A 52 1.75 -4.85 -4.68
C ALA A 52 3.03 -4.85 -3.83
N GLU A 53 3.68 -3.69 -3.69
CA GLU A 53 4.87 -3.54 -2.84
C GLU A 53 4.56 -3.81 -1.36
N VAL A 54 3.39 -3.37 -0.88
CA VAL A 54 2.94 -3.71 0.47
C VAL A 54 2.74 -5.21 0.65
N VAL A 55 2.13 -5.91 -0.31
CA VAL A 55 2.01 -7.39 -0.24
C VAL A 55 3.39 -8.05 -0.21
N ARG A 56 4.32 -7.58 -1.03
CA ARG A 56 5.70 -8.10 -1.08
C ARG A 56 6.43 -7.96 0.25
N LEU A 57 6.24 -6.83 0.94
CA LEU A 57 6.94 -6.51 2.20
C LEU A 57 6.23 -7.06 3.45
N ALA A 58 4.90 -7.05 3.48
CA ALA A 58 4.10 -7.40 4.65
C ALA A 58 3.66 -8.88 4.69
N GLY A 59 3.65 -9.54 3.53
CA GLY A 59 3.08 -10.87 3.36
C GLY A 59 1.65 -10.86 2.80
N PRO A 60 1.02 -12.05 2.67
CA PRO A 60 -0.28 -12.20 2.03
C PRO A 60 -1.38 -11.41 2.75
N LEU A 61 -2.05 -10.52 2.01
CA LEU A 61 -3.20 -9.73 2.48
C LEU A 61 -4.09 -9.34 1.28
N THR A 62 -5.29 -8.83 1.57
CA THR A 62 -6.15 -8.28 0.52
C THR A 62 -5.59 -6.93 0.07
N ALA A 63 -5.15 -6.82 -1.18
CA ALA A 63 -4.65 -5.58 -1.76
C ALA A 63 -5.52 -5.13 -2.93
N ALA A 64 -5.82 -3.84 -3.01
CA ALA A 64 -6.52 -3.25 -4.12
C ALA A 64 -5.86 -1.94 -4.55
N GLU A 65 -5.80 -1.74 -5.85
CA GLU A 65 -5.44 -0.48 -6.48
C GLU A 65 -6.56 -0.12 -7.46
N LEU A 66 -7.09 1.11 -7.41
CA LEU A 66 -8.31 1.46 -8.15
C LEU A 66 -8.04 2.18 -9.47
N ALA A 67 -7.16 3.18 -9.46
CA ALA A 67 -6.85 3.99 -10.62
C ALA A 67 -5.34 4.13 -10.83
N ARG A 68 -4.89 4.01 -12.08
CA ARG A 68 -3.52 4.25 -12.52
C ARG A 68 -3.45 5.45 -13.43
N PHE A 69 -2.51 6.34 -13.14
CA PHE A 69 -2.16 7.51 -13.93
C PHE A 69 -0.67 7.37 -14.29
N PRO A 70 -0.33 7.08 -15.56
CA PRO A 70 1.07 6.84 -15.96
C PRO A 70 2.00 8.03 -15.69
N GLU A 71 1.44 9.25 -15.80
CA GLU A 71 2.15 10.50 -15.49
C GLU A 71 2.04 10.84 -13.98
N PRO A 72 3.04 11.54 -13.41
CA PRO A 72 3.04 11.97 -12.01
C PRO A 72 1.89 12.90 -11.60
#